data_AF-A0A0N1HW31-F1
#
_entry.id   AF-A0A0N1HW31-F1
#
_cell.length_a   1.000
_cell.length_b   1.000
_cell.length_c   1.000
_cell.angle_alpha   90.00
_cell.angle_beta   90.00
_cell.angle_gamma   90.00
#
_symmetry.space_group_name_H-M   'P 1'
#
loop_
_entity.id
_entity.type
_entity.pdbx_description
1 polymer ?
#
loop_
_entity_poly.entity_id
_entity_poly.type
_entity_poly.pdbx_seq_one_letter_code
_entity_poly.pdbx_strand_id
1 'polypeptide(L)'
;MRLENIIRDGQLVLVRLEHGDNADEMRVAVEPHAEGMKFIAISHVWADGRGNPRENSLPTCVLMQIQNLVDRLPPTGPGGPCPFWIDTLCVPREPRSLRDAALKRLRDPYVLAVNTRVVDSYLERQEASGASSTELIARVSACGWTQRLWTFQEGRLPKQVWFFFKDKCVNLWNEVDGWRDTFRRIPPLASHEVELMVMANHTATTIYPGLFQVVGISSVTVLRGALKTRSTSVQTDEALCLASILELDMRPILDAPPEARTQVFWSLVPKVPTGLALSRSRRKLSMRGFRWAPESFMGQMRQADWGGPLGIDSAYDARVAAHGLVVSLPALLFAASHGPDAALSKERFVNVVQETGSEILIHDDQGRWFVCTTENDWHQELPTIEANDHPVIIMDRSLKFGKDSVLRVTHDFQMQGAQKGVIAFHDSDATEGGVVQVRALRHILLQMLSRKQHEILALLLRLVNNISLENKQTLDSLPHGSEEADKFKEELVFDGLKESSGLDIMHAIREARGSPHDEKLAISQCANWFSQLYRLAPWTAMRFSHGPMEWCID
;
A
#
# COMPACT_ATOMS: atom_id res chain seq x y z
N MET A 1 -43.77 -11.21 0.90
CA MET A 1 -44.44 -10.89 -0.38
C MET A 1 -44.17 -9.46 -0.89
N ARG A 2 -44.55 -8.37 -0.20
CA ARG A 2 -44.33 -6.99 -0.74
C ARG A 2 -42.85 -6.60 -0.90
N LEU A 3 -42.00 -6.93 0.09
CA LEU A 3 -40.54 -6.70 0.02
C LEU A 3 -39.88 -7.46 -1.15
N GLU A 4 -40.20 -8.75 -1.28
CA GLU A 4 -39.61 -9.63 -2.29
C GLU A 4 -39.92 -9.17 -3.72
N ASN A 5 -41.15 -8.70 -3.97
CA ASN A 5 -41.55 -8.20 -5.28
C ASN A 5 -40.75 -6.94 -5.66
N ILE A 6 -40.64 -5.97 -4.74
CA ILE A 6 -39.87 -4.73 -4.95
C ILE A 6 -38.42 -5.05 -5.34
N ILE A 7 -37.79 -6.01 -4.65
CA ILE A 7 -36.40 -6.39 -4.94
C ILE A 7 -36.28 -7.11 -6.29
N ARG A 8 -37.21 -8.01 -6.62
CA ARG A 8 -37.25 -8.71 -7.92
C ARG A 8 -37.43 -7.76 -9.09
N ASP A 9 -38.21 -6.70 -8.89
CA ASP A 9 -38.45 -5.65 -9.87
C ASP A 9 -37.26 -4.68 -10.00
N GLY A 10 -36.19 -4.91 -9.24
CA GLY A 10 -35.02 -4.04 -9.28
C GLY A 10 -35.36 -2.64 -8.75
N GLN A 11 -36.22 -2.54 -7.73
CA GLN A 11 -36.53 -1.28 -7.04
C GLN A 11 -35.89 -1.21 -5.64
N LEU A 12 -35.60 -0.01 -5.18
CA LEU A 12 -35.07 0.22 -3.84
C LEU A 12 -36.22 0.15 -2.83
N VAL A 13 -36.02 -0.57 -1.74
CA VAL A 13 -37.01 -0.76 -0.68
C VAL A 13 -36.88 0.37 0.33
N LEU A 14 -37.97 1.05 0.67
CA LEU A 14 -38.02 2.01 1.77
C LEU A 14 -38.98 1.53 2.85
N VAL A 15 -38.69 1.91 4.08
CA VAL A 15 -39.51 1.60 5.25
C VAL A 15 -39.92 2.87 5.98
N ARG A 16 -41.10 2.85 6.60
CA ARG A 16 -41.54 3.84 7.57
C ARG A 16 -42.39 3.17 8.63
N LEU A 17 -42.46 3.77 9.81
CA LEU A 17 -43.39 3.32 10.84
C LEU A 17 -44.73 4.02 10.70
N GLU A 18 -45.79 3.23 10.72
CA GLU A 18 -47.17 3.69 10.75
C GLU A 18 -47.85 3.13 12.00
N HIS A 19 -48.84 3.85 12.52
CA HIS A 19 -49.75 3.29 13.51
C HIS A 19 -50.66 2.30 12.80
N GLY A 20 -50.88 1.15 13.42
CA GLY A 20 -51.85 0.14 12.99
C GLY A 20 -53.28 0.57 13.33
N ASP A 21 -54.21 -0.38 13.19
CA ASP A 21 -55.64 -0.14 13.45
C ASP A 21 -55.92 0.16 14.94
N ASN A 22 -55.03 -0.31 15.83
CA ASN A 22 -54.99 0.07 17.25
C ASN A 22 -53.86 1.07 17.52
N ALA A 23 -54.12 2.06 18.38
CA ALA A 23 -53.16 3.13 18.69
C ALA A 23 -51.82 2.66 19.28
N ASP A 24 -51.79 1.49 19.93
CA ASP A 24 -50.57 0.88 20.50
C ASP A 24 -49.85 -0.08 19.54
N GLU A 25 -50.46 -0.39 18.39
CA GLU A 25 -49.89 -1.29 17.40
C GLU A 25 -49.06 -0.47 16.39
N MET A 26 -47.76 -0.75 16.31
CA MET A 26 -46.88 -0.11 15.33
C MET A 26 -46.58 -1.10 14.20
N ARG A 27 -46.75 -0.65 12.96
CA ARG A 27 -46.51 -1.46 11.76
C ARG A 27 -45.38 -0.87 10.93
N VAL A 28 -44.53 -1.75 10.40
CA VAL A 28 -43.55 -1.40 9.37
C VAL A 28 -44.24 -1.39 8.01
N ALA A 29 -44.40 -0.21 7.43
CA ALA A 29 -44.82 -0.05 6.04
C ALA A 29 -43.61 -0.15 5.12
N VAL A 30 -43.78 -0.87 4.00
CA VAL A 30 -42.73 -1.08 2.99
C VAL A 30 -43.21 -0.54 1.65
N GLU A 31 -42.43 0.32 1.03
CA GLU A 31 -42.76 0.94 -0.26
C GLU A 31 -41.55 1.00 -1.20
N PRO A 32 -41.75 0.90 -2.53
CA PRO A 32 -40.67 1.10 -3.49
C PRO A 32 -40.27 2.58 -3.53
N HIS A 33 -38.98 2.86 -3.69
CA HIS A 33 -38.49 4.20 -4.00
C HIS A 33 -39.01 4.63 -5.38
N ALA A 34 -39.58 5.85 -5.42
CA ALA A 34 -40.03 6.50 -6.63
C ALA A 34 -39.16 7.74 -6.94
N GLU A 35 -39.13 8.15 -8.21
CA GLU A 35 -38.40 9.36 -8.61
C GLU A 35 -38.89 10.59 -7.83
N GLY A 36 -37.95 11.40 -7.35
CA GLY A 36 -38.24 12.57 -6.52
C GLY A 36 -38.57 12.28 -5.05
N MET A 37 -38.77 11.01 -4.67
CA MET A 37 -39.01 10.63 -3.28
C MET A 37 -37.74 10.80 -2.45
N LYS A 38 -37.84 11.54 -1.36
CA LYS A 38 -36.74 11.76 -0.42
C LYS A 38 -36.83 10.81 0.76
N PHE A 39 -35.69 10.26 1.13
CA PHE A 39 -35.55 9.34 2.25
C PHE A 39 -34.18 9.48 2.89
N ILE A 40 -34.02 8.85 4.06
CA ILE A 40 -32.77 8.82 4.82
C ILE A 40 -32.20 7.40 4.83
N ALA A 41 -30.90 7.25 4.57
CA ALA A 41 -30.22 5.98 4.79
C ALA A 41 -29.71 5.92 6.24
N ILE A 42 -29.94 4.80 6.92
CA ILE A 42 -29.37 4.50 8.23
C ILE A 42 -28.13 3.66 8.04
N SER A 43 -27.02 4.15 8.59
CA SER A 43 -25.77 3.44 8.70
C SER A 43 -25.54 3.07 10.16
N HIS A 44 -25.26 1.81 10.45
CA HIS A 44 -25.27 1.35 11.84
C HIS A 44 -24.28 0.22 12.12
N VAL A 45 -23.99 0.08 13.40
CA VAL A 45 -23.12 -0.96 13.92
C VAL A 45 -23.96 -2.20 14.26
N TRP A 46 -24.00 -3.21 13.38
CA TRP A 46 -24.74 -4.48 13.58
C TRP A 46 -24.63 -5.06 15.01
N ALA A 47 -23.41 -5.23 15.53
CA ALA A 47 -23.20 -5.80 16.87
C ALA A 47 -23.71 -4.94 18.04
N ASP A 48 -24.15 -3.69 17.80
CA ASP A 48 -24.76 -2.83 18.82
C ASP A 48 -26.26 -3.13 19.01
N GLY A 49 -26.73 -4.28 18.52
CA GLY A 49 -28.13 -4.73 18.67
C GLY A 49 -29.08 -4.17 17.61
N ARG A 50 -28.56 -3.60 16.52
CA ARG A 50 -29.35 -3.07 15.38
C ARG A 50 -29.24 -3.93 14.11
N GLY A 51 -28.51 -5.04 14.18
CA GLY A 51 -28.51 -6.11 13.19
C GLY A 51 -29.33 -7.32 13.67
N ASN A 52 -29.87 -8.10 12.72
CA ASN A 52 -30.55 -9.35 13.02
C ASN A 52 -30.06 -10.45 12.04
N PRO A 53 -29.32 -11.47 12.52
CA PRO A 53 -28.79 -12.51 11.64
C PRO A 53 -29.84 -13.56 11.23
N ARG A 54 -30.98 -13.63 11.92
CA ARG A 54 -31.98 -14.69 11.74
C ARG A 54 -33.12 -14.29 10.81
N GLU A 55 -33.55 -13.04 10.88
CA GLU A 55 -34.74 -12.55 10.18
C GLU A 55 -34.63 -11.06 9.84
N ASN A 56 -35.48 -10.60 8.92
CA ASN A 56 -35.58 -9.20 8.54
C ASN A 56 -36.47 -8.40 9.52
N SER A 57 -36.09 -8.37 10.79
CA SER A 57 -36.86 -7.72 11.86
C SER A 57 -35.95 -6.93 12.81
N LEU A 58 -36.55 -5.96 13.51
CA LEU A 58 -35.94 -5.24 14.62
C LEU A 58 -36.96 -5.06 15.75
N PRO A 59 -36.52 -4.93 17.02
CA PRO A 59 -37.41 -4.61 18.12
C PRO A 59 -38.18 -3.30 17.87
N THR A 60 -39.46 -3.25 18.25
CA THR A 60 -40.31 -2.07 18.04
C THR A 60 -39.71 -0.80 18.65
N CYS A 61 -39.11 -0.89 19.85
CA CYS A 61 -38.45 0.25 20.48
C CYS A 61 -37.28 0.79 19.66
N VAL A 62 -36.50 -0.09 19.03
CA VAL A 62 -35.38 0.27 18.14
C VAL A 62 -35.91 0.96 16.88
N LEU A 63 -36.97 0.42 16.29
CA LEU A 63 -37.61 1.02 15.13
C LEU A 63 -38.13 2.42 15.47
N MET A 64 -38.83 2.60 16.60
CA MET A 64 -39.35 3.89 17.04
C MET A 64 -38.23 4.90 17.27
N GLN A 65 -37.11 4.48 17.86
CA GLN A 65 -35.92 5.31 18.00
C GLN A 65 -35.38 5.78 16.65
N ILE A 66 -35.28 4.87 15.67
CA ILE A 66 -34.80 5.19 14.32
C ILE A 66 -35.76 6.16 13.61
N GLN A 67 -37.08 5.91 13.67
CA GLN A 67 -38.08 6.80 13.07
C GLN A 67 -37.99 8.20 13.68
N ASN A 68 -37.96 8.29 15.01
CA ASN A 68 -37.78 9.57 15.71
C ASN A 68 -36.46 10.26 15.32
N LEU A 69 -35.40 9.51 15.04
CA LEU A 69 -34.12 10.05 14.62
C LEU A 69 -34.17 10.63 13.21
N VAL A 70 -34.78 9.93 12.25
CA VAL A 70 -34.89 10.42 10.87
C VAL A 70 -35.83 11.61 10.76
N ASP A 71 -36.86 11.67 11.62
CA ASP A 71 -37.83 12.77 11.65
C ASP A 71 -37.25 14.06 12.25
N ARG A 72 -36.20 13.97 13.10
CA ARG A 72 -35.57 15.15 13.74
C ARG A 72 -34.87 16.10 12.76
N LEU A 73 -34.39 15.60 11.63
CA LEU A 73 -33.60 16.39 10.68
C LEU A 73 -34.14 16.20 9.27
N PRO A 74 -34.75 17.25 8.69
CA PRO A 74 -35.59 17.11 7.51
C PRO A 74 -34.82 16.65 6.27
N PRO A 75 -35.53 15.94 5.36
CA PRO A 75 -35.33 16.16 3.93
C PRO A 75 -36.56 16.74 3.20
N THR A 76 -37.78 16.68 3.73
CA THR A 76 -39.00 17.08 2.99
C THR A 76 -40.22 17.39 3.85
N GLY A 77 -40.91 18.48 3.48
CA GLY A 77 -42.37 18.68 3.31
C GLY A 77 -43.41 18.08 4.27
N PRO A 78 -44.58 18.71 4.42
CA PRO A 78 -45.58 18.34 5.43
C PRO A 78 -46.32 17.03 5.09
N GLY A 79 -46.49 16.14 6.09
CA GLY A 79 -47.60 15.18 6.09
C GLY A 79 -47.40 13.79 6.69
N GLY A 80 -46.22 13.38 7.16
CA GLY A 80 -46.05 12.04 7.75
C GLY A 80 -44.61 11.66 8.14
N PRO A 81 -44.41 10.45 8.72
CA PRO A 81 -43.09 9.95 9.12
C PRO A 81 -42.14 9.83 7.93
N CYS A 82 -40.89 10.27 8.09
CA CYS A 82 -39.89 10.24 7.03
C CYS A 82 -39.53 8.79 6.68
N PRO A 83 -39.63 8.38 5.40
CA PRO A 83 -39.16 7.09 4.96
C PRO A 83 -37.64 6.97 5.13
N PHE A 84 -37.19 5.77 5.49
CA PHE A 84 -35.79 5.47 5.66
C PHE A 84 -35.42 4.12 5.07
N TRP A 85 -34.13 3.91 4.88
CA TRP A 85 -33.55 2.63 4.50
C TRP A 85 -32.64 2.13 5.61
N ILE A 86 -32.73 0.86 5.94
CA ILE A 86 -31.78 0.16 6.81
C ILE A 86 -31.61 -1.28 6.30
N ASP A 87 -30.37 -1.72 6.16
CA ASP A 87 -30.00 -3.02 5.59
C ASP A 87 -30.63 -4.20 6.34
N THR A 88 -30.75 -4.12 7.68
CA THR A 88 -31.39 -5.17 8.49
C THR A 88 -32.81 -5.51 8.00
N LEU A 89 -33.59 -4.50 7.60
CA LEU A 89 -34.97 -4.69 7.14
C LEU A 89 -35.07 -4.81 5.61
N CYS A 90 -34.22 -4.10 4.89
CA CYS A 90 -34.34 -3.93 3.44
C CYS A 90 -33.53 -4.96 2.64
N VAL A 91 -32.55 -5.63 3.25
CA VAL A 91 -31.73 -6.68 2.61
C VAL A 91 -32.16 -8.06 3.12
N PRO A 92 -32.81 -8.89 2.29
CA PRO A 92 -33.32 -10.20 2.69
C PRO A 92 -32.22 -11.12 3.21
N ARG A 93 -32.55 -11.94 4.22
CA ARG A 93 -31.64 -13.01 4.67
C ARG A 93 -31.72 -14.23 3.77
N GLU A 94 -32.93 -14.60 3.38
CA GLU A 94 -33.25 -15.71 2.48
C GLU A 94 -34.38 -15.30 1.50
N PRO A 95 -34.49 -15.94 0.31
CA PRO A 95 -33.52 -16.89 -0.25
C PRO A 95 -32.24 -16.19 -0.71
N ARG A 96 -31.11 -16.93 -0.75
CA ARG A 96 -29.81 -16.40 -1.20
C ARG A 96 -29.87 -15.61 -2.51
N SER A 97 -30.66 -16.05 -3.49
CA SER A 97 -30.82 -15.33 -4.77
C SER A 97 -31.37 -13.92 -4.63
N LEU A 98 -32.31 -13.71 -3.69
CA LEU A 98 -32.90 -12.41 -3.40
C LEU A 98 -31.93 -11.53 -2.61
N ARG A 99 -31.17 -12.14 -1.69
CA ARG A 99 -30.08 -11.46 -0.97
C ARG A 99 -29.01 -10.97 -1.94
N ASP A 100 -28.58 -11.81 -2.88
CA ASP A 100 -27.58 -11.44 -3.89
C ASP A 100 -28.10 -10.32 -4.80
N ALA A 101 -29.38 -10.34 -5.18
CA ALA A 101 -30.02 -9.26 -5.93
C ALA A 101 -30.01 -7.93 -5.16
N ALA A 102 -30.28 -7.95 -3.85
CA ALA A 102 -30.20 -6.78 -2.99
C ALA A 102 -28.75 -6.29 -2.80
N LEU A 103 -27.80 -7.20 -2.60
CA LEU A 103 -26.37 -6.87 -2.45
C LEU A 103 -25.78 -6.20 -3.69
N LYS A 104 -26.19 -6.64 -4.89
CA LYS A 104 -25.80 -5.99 -6.16
C LYS A 104 -26.17 -4.51 -6.23
N ARG A 105 -27.07 -4.04 -5.37
CA ARG A 105 -27.60 -2.67 -5.33
C ARG A 105 -27.36 -1.98 -4.00
N LEU A 106 -26.48 -2.52 -3.16
CA LEU A 106 -26.22 -1.99 -1.82
C LEU A 106 -25.62 -0.57 -1.85
N ARG A 107 -25.13 -0.13 -3.00
CA ARG A 107 -24.71 1.25 -3.29
C ARG A 107 -25.88 2.24 -3.31
N ASP A 108 -26.99 1.85 -3.91
CA ASP A 108 -28.12 2.73 -4.27
C ASP A 108 -28.73 3.49 -3.06
N PRO A 109 -28.98 2.86 -1.90
CA PRO A 109 -29.57 3.57 -0.76
C PRO A 109 -28.72 4.76 -0.31
N TYR A 110 -27.39 4.62 -0.34
CA TYR A 110 -26.48 5.66 0.15
C TYR A 110 -26.25 6.77 -0.88
N VAL A 111 -26.29 6.45 -2.17
CA VAL A 111 -26.17 7.43 -3.26
C VAL A 111 -27.45 8.25 -3.43
N LEU A 112 -28.62 7.61 -3.32
CA LEU A 112 -29.92 8.22 -3.59
C LEU A 112 -30.52 8.92 -2.36
N ALA A 113 -30.13 8.52 -1.14
CA ALA A 113 -30.61 9.18 0.07
C ALA A 113 -30.21 10.66 0.12
N VAL A 114 -31.02 11.46 0.82
CA VAL A 114 -30.69 12.89 1.01
C VAL A 114 -29.46 13.05 1.89
N ASN A 115 -29.36 12.21 2.91
CA ASN A 115 -28.17 12.05 3.73
C ASN A 115 -28.19 10.68 4.41
N THR A 116 -27.04 10.30 4.97
CA THR A 116 -26.89 9.10 5.79
C THR A 116 -26.76 9.48 7.26
N ARG A 117 -27.49 8.77 8.13
CA ARG A 117 -27.42 8.92 9.58
C ARG A 117 -26.66 7.75 10.17
N VAL A 118 -25.57 8.04 10.86
CA VAL A 118 -24.74 7.06 11.56
C VAL A 118 -25.25 6.89 12.99
N VAL A 119 -25.54 5.65 13.35
CA VAL A 119 -25.92 5.23 14.70
C VAL A 119 -24.86 4.27 15.25
N ASP A 120 -24.19 4.71 16.32
CA ASP A 120 -23.12 3.99 17.01
C ASP A 120 -23.32 4.15 18.51
N SER A 121 -23.31 3.04 19.25
CA SER A 121 -23.66 3.04 20.67
C SER A 121 -22.69 3.83 21.53
N TYR A 122 -21.41 3.94 21.14
CA TYR A 122 -20.44 4.76 21.86
C TYR A 122 -20.80 6.24 21.70
N LEU A 123 -21.08 6.69 20.48
CA LEU A 123 -21.46 8.08 20.19
C LEU A 123 -22.81 8.46 20.83
N GLU A 124 -23.79 7.56 20.86
CA GLU A 124 -25.08 7.75 21.54
C GLU A 124 -24.94 8.03 23.04
N ARG A 125 -23.79 7.71 23.65
CA ARG A 125 -23.48 8.00 25.06
C ARG A 125 -22.61 9.25 25.25
N GLN A 126 -22.09 9.83 24.17
CA GLN A 126 -21.24 11.01 24.23
C GLN A 126 -22.07 12.29 24.05
N GLU A 127 -21.77 13.31 24.83
CA GLU A 127 -22.34 14.66 24.64
C GLU A 127 -21.51 15.42 23.62
N ALA A 128 -22.17 15.95 22.58
CA ALA A 128 -21.53 16.79 21.57
C ALA A 128 -21.63 18.28 21.89
N SER A 129 -22.57 18.70 22.72
CA SER A 129 -22.63 20.08 23.22
C SER A 129 -21.47 20.32 24.19
N GLY A 130 -20.60 21.27 23.86
CA GLY A 130 -19.41 21.59 24.65
C GLY A 130 -18.11 20.92 24.19
N ALA A 131 -18.19 19.93 23.29
CA ALA A 131 -17.00 19.34 22.67
C ALA A 131 -16.45 20.26 21.57
N SER A 132 -15.12 20.33 21.46
CA SER A 132 -14.47 21.02 20.34
C SER A 132 -14.61 20.23 19.03
N SER A 133 -14.47 20.90 17.88
CA SER A 133 -14.49 20.23 16.58
C SER A 133 -13.45 19.10 16.46
N THR A 134 -12.23 19.33 16.96
CA THR A 134 -11.17 18.29 17.03
C THR A 134 -11.62 17.07 17.85
N GLU A 135 -12.24 17.31 19.01
CA GLU A 135 -12.75 16.25 19.87
C GLU A 135 -13.89 15.45 19.20
N LEU A 136 -14.81 16.13 18.53
CA LEU A 136 -15.90 15.48 17.78
C LEU A 136 -15.36 14.58 16.67
N ILE A 137 -14.40 15.06 15.88
CA ILE A 137 -13.78 14.28 14.80
C ILE A 137 -12.98 13.11 15.39
N ALA A 138 -12.27 13.31 16.50
CA ALA A 138 -11.52 12.24 17.18
C ALA A 138 -12.44 11.14 17.72
N ARG A 139 -13.57 11.51 18.36
CA ARG A 139 -14.58 10.55 18.86
C ARG A 139 -15.16 9.70 17.74
N VAL A 140 -15.50 10.32 16.61
CA VAL A 140 -15.98 9.58 15.44
C VAL A 140 -14.87 8.70 14.86
N SER A 141 -13.63 9.20 14.75
CA SER A 141 -12.49 8.42 14.24
C SER A 141 -12.14 7.21 15.11
N ALA A 142 -12.57 7.17 16.36
CA ALA A 142 -12.34 6.09 17.31
C ALA A 142 -13.57 5.18 17.54
N CYS A 143 -14.76 5.54 17.03
CA CYS A 143 -15.97 4.75 17.29
C CYS A 143 -15.99 3.44 16.50
N GLY A 144 -16.83 2.49 16.94
CA GLY A 144 -16.91 1.15 16.34
C GLY A 144 -17.33 1.19 14.87
N TRP A 145 -18.12 2.19 14.47
CA TRP A 145 -18.50 2.40 13.07
C TRP A 145 -17.31 2.58 12.13
N THR A 146 -16.24 3.29 12.52
CA THR A 146 -15.07 3.50 11.63
C THR A 146 -14.17 2.27 11.49
N GLN A 147 -14.41 1.21 12.27
CA GLN A 147 -13.59 0.00 12.34
C GLN A 147 -14.17 -1.15 11.50
N ARG A 148 -15.28 -0.93 10.79
CA ARG A 148 -15.94 -1.96 9.99
C ARG A 148 -15.77 -1.74 8.50
N LEU A 149 -15.66 -2.82 7.74
CA LEU A 149 -15.53 -2.75 6.29
C LEU A 149 -16.76 -2.13 5.64
N TRP A 150 -17.95 -2.69 5.89
CA TRP A 150 -19.17 -2.29 5.19
C TRP A 150 -19.55 -0.83 5.46
N THR A 151 -19.34 -0.32 6.67
CA THR A 151 -19.59 1.09 7.00
C THR A 151 -18.73 2.08 6.20
N PHE A 152 -17.68 1.61 5.52
CA PHE A 152 -16.85 2.46 4.68
C PHE A 152 -17.63 3.01 3.49
N GLN A 153 -18.32 2.15 2.73
CA GLN A 153 -19.16 2.63 1.62
C GLN A 153 -20.30 3.53 2.14
N GLU A 154 -20.81 3.26 3.33
CA GLU A 154 -21.90 4.01 3.96
C GLU A 154 -21.47 5.42 4.38
N GLY A 155 -20.18 5.63 4.62
CA GLY A 155 -19.58 6.96 4.83
C GLY A 155 -19.10 7.64 3.55
N ARG A 156 -18.74 6.85 2.54
CA ARG A 156 -18.06 7.33 1.33
C ARG A 156 -19.03 7.72 0.22
N LEU A 157 -20.11 6.97 0.04
CA LEU A 157 -21.07 7.17 -1.04
C LEU A 157 -22.04 8.35 -0.84
N PRO A 158 -22.52 8.65 0.38
CA PRO A 158 -23.50 9.71 0.57
C PRO A 158 -22.94 11.11 0.32
N LYS A 159 -23.83 12.02 -0.07
CA LYS A 159 -23.51 13.46 -0.16
C LYS A 159 -23.22 14.10 1.20
N GLN A 160 -23.86 13.58 2.24
CA GLN A 160 -23.70 14.05 3.62
C GLN A 160 -23.85 12.89 4.59
N VAL A 161 -23.00 12.89 5.61
CA VAL A 161 -22.99 11.91 6.70
C VAL A 161 -23.14 12.65 8.03
N TRP A 162 -24.10 12.21 8.83
CA TRP A 162 -24.42 12.83 10.11
C TRP A 162 -24.33 11.79 11.22
N PHE A 163 -23.64 12.13 12.30
CA PHE A 163 -23.39 11.24 13.44
C PHE A 163 -24.33 11.58 14.58
N PHE A 164 -25.03 10.57 15.11
CA PHE A 164 -25.91 10.75 16.26
C PHE A 164 -25.14 10.68 17.57
N PHE A 165 -25.17 11.76 18.32
CA PHE A 165 -24.67 11.83 19.70
C PHE A 165 -25.86 11.83 20.68
N LYS A 166 -25.56 11.74 21.98
CA LYS A 166 -26.57 11.72 23.06
C LYS A 166 -27.59 12.87 22.96
N ASP A 167 -27.12 14.05 22.57
CA ASP A 167 -27.83 15.32 22.68
C ASP A 167 -28.11 15.99 21.32
N LYS A 168 -27.30 15.76 20.28
CA LYS A 168 -27.53 16.30 18.93
C LYS A 168 -26.98 15.40 17.82
N CYS A 169 -27.41 15.64 16.58
CA CYS A 169 -26.72 15.09 15.41
C CYS A 169 -25.67 16.06 14.91
N VAL A 170 -24.48 15.57 14.60
CA VAL A 170 -23.35 16.38 14.13
C VAL A 170 -23.00 15.99 12.70
N ASN A 171 -22.88 16.99 11.82
CA ASN A 171 -22.22 16.82 10.54
C ASN A 171 -20.77 17.29 10.68
N LEU A 172 -19.82 16.36 10.60
CA LEU A 172 -18.40 16.69 10.77
C LEU A 172 -17.86 17.61 9.66
N TRP A 173 -18.55 17.73 8.53
CA TRP A 173 -18.26 18.76 7.52
C TRP A 173 -18.29 20.16 8.12
N ASN A 174 -19.35 20.47 8.89
CA ASN A 174 -19.55 21.78 9.47
C ASN A 174 -18.52 22.09 10.57
N GLU A 175 -17.95 21.05 11.18
CA GLU A 175 -16.97 21.17 12.25
C GLU A 175 -15.55 21.45 11.72
N VAL A 176 -15.27 21.18 10.45
CA VAL A 176 -13.91 21.36 9.92
C VAL A 176 -13.50 22.80 9.72
N ASP A 177 -14.43 23.72 9.46
CA ASP A 177 -14.07 25.13 9.40
C ASP A 177 -13.56 25.64 10.77
N GLY A 178 -14.19 25.22 11.87
CA GLY A 178 -13.70 25.51 13.22
C GLY A 178 -12.32 24.90 13.51
N TRP A 179 -12.05 23.71 12.96
CA TRP A 179 -10.71 23.12 12.99
C TRP A 179 -9.70 23.94 12.17
N ARG A 180 -10.04 24.41 10.97
CA ARG A 180 -9.15 25.19 10.09
C ARG A 180 -8.71 26.50 10.74
N ASP A 181 -9.60 27.15 11.48
CA ASP A 181 -9.28 28.39 12.20
C ASP A 181 -8.27 28.13 13.32
N THR A 182 -8.41 27.01 14.03
CA THR A 182 -7.44 26.57 15.04
C THR A 182 -6.10 26.20 14.41
N PHE A 183 -6.13 25.51 13.27
CA PHE A 183 -4.96 25.06 12.52
C PHE A 183 -4.09 26.22 12.02
N ARG A 184 -4.69 27.33 11.57
CA ARG A 184 -4.00 28.51 11.02
C ARG A 184 -3.46 29.46 12.10
N ARG A 185 -3.62 29.15 13.37
CA ARG A 185 -3.13 29.97 14.48
C ARG A 185 -1.61 30.02 14.51
N ILE A 186 -1.06 31.20 14.82
CA ILE A 186 0.39 31.42 15.03
C ILE A 186 0.61 31.94 16.47
N PRO A 187 1.47 31.31 17.29
CA PRO A 187 2.19 30.05 17.01
C PRO A 187 1.24 28.84 16.95
N PRO A 188 1.63 27.76 16.26
CA PRO A 188 0.81 26.55 16.20
C PRO A 188 0.68 25.90 17.59
N LEU A 189 -0.46 25.25 17.84
CA LEU A 189 -0.65 24.46 19.05
C LEU A 189 0.15 23.16 18.98
N ALA A 190 0.60 22.66 20.13
CA ALA A 190 1.28 21.36 20.20
C ALA A 190 0.40 20.18 19.74
N SER A 191 -0.93 20.34 19.75
CA SER A 191 -1.91 19.34 19.28
C SER A 191 -1.99 19.20 17.76
N HIS A 192 -1.34 20.08 17.00
CA HIS A 192 -1.51 20.20 15.55
C HIS A 192 -1.19 18.91 14.77
N GLU A 193 -0.15 18.18 15.15
CA GLU A 193 0.18 16.90 14.50
C GLU A 193 -0.91 15.84 14.73
N VAL A 194 -1.49 15.80 15.94
CA VAL A 194 -2.57 14.88 16.27
C VAL A 194 -3.84 15.25 15.50
N GLU A 195 -4.14 16.54 15.45
CA GLU A 195 -5.24 17.13 14.68
C GLU A 195 -5.17 16.76 13.18
N LEU A 196 -3.99 16.87 12.57
CA LEU A 196 -3.75 16.46 11.19
C LEU A 196 -4.01 14.97 10.97
N MET A 197 -3.55 14.12 11.89
CA MET A 197 -3.76 12.67 11.79
C MET A 197 -5.24 12.29 11.91
N VAL A 198 -5.96 12.93 12.84
CA VAL A 198 -7.41 12.76 13.02
C VAL A 198 -8.15 13.18 11.75
N MET A 199 -7.77 14.32 11.16
CA MET A 199 -8.35 14.79 9.89
C MET A 199 -8.05 13.85 8.72
N ALA A 200 -6.80 13.37 8.61
CA ALA A 200 -6.40 12.45 7.55
C ALA A 200 -7.21 11.13 7.61
N ASN A 201 -7.43 10.58 8.80
CA ASN A 201 -8.26 9.38 8.97
C ASN A 201 -9.74 9.65 8.62
N HIS A 202 -10.28 10.81 9.03
CA HIS A 202 -11.66 11.17 8.70
C HIS A 202 -11.86 11.37 7.20
N THR A 203 -10.98 12.10 6.53
CA THR A 203 -11.01 12.35 5.07
C THR A 203 -10.77 11.09 4.24
N ALA A 204 -10.02 10.11 4.76
CA ALA A 204 -9.91 8.79 4.15
C ALA A 204 -11.26 8.04 4.18
N THR A 205 -12.05 8.22 5.24
CA THR A 205 -13.33 7.54 5.46
C THR A 205 -14.53 8.23 4.79
N THR A 206 -14.56 9.56 4.74
CA THR A 206 -15.69 10.37 4.25
C THR A 206 -15.22 11.31 3.15
N ILE A 207 -15.99 11.49 2.07
CA ILE A 207 -15.62 12.44 1.00
C ILE A 207 -15.65 13.87 1.54
N TYR A 208 -14.51 14.56 1.44
CA TYR A 208 -14.39 16.02 1.59
C TYR A 208 -14.39 16.67 0.20
N PRO A 209 -15.43 17.41 -0.20
CA PRO A 209 -15.33 18.29 -1.36
C PRO A 209 -14.22 19.34 -1.15
N GLY A 210 -13.22 19.39 -2.03
CA GLY A 210 -12.34 20.55 -2.21
C GLY A 210 -10.99 20.62 -1.46
N LEU A 211 -10.73 19.87 -0.38
CA LEU A 211 -9.42 19.97 0.31
C LEU A 211 -8.31 19.09 -0.31
N PHE A 212 -8.69 17.98 -0.94
CA PHE A 212 -7.77 16.99 -1.56
C PHE A 212 -8.32 16.43 -2.87
N GLN A 213 -8.98 17.27 -3.68
CA GLN A 213 -9.54 16.88 -4.99
C GLN A 213 -8.50 16.43 -6.03
N VAL A 214 -7.21 16.37 -5.67
CA VAL A 214 -6.11 15.97 -6.55
C VAL A 214 -5.93 14.44 -6.60
N VAL A 215 -6.38 13.70 -5.58
CA VAL A 215 -6.25 12.23 -5.57
C VAL A 215 -7.63 11.63 -5.82
N GLY A 216 -7.79 10.98 -6.98
CA GLY A 216 -9.06 10.37 -7.39
C GLY A 216 -9.67 9.54 -6.25
N ILE A 217 -10.97 9.70 -6.03
CA ILE A 217 -11.76 9.03 -4.98
C ILE A 217 -11.59 7.50 -4.99
N SER A 218 -11.21 6.97 -6.16
CA SER A 218 -10.96 5.57 -6.51
C SER A 218 -9.49 5.13 -6.36
N SER A 219 -8.62 5.99 -5.81
CA SER A 219 -7.20 5.70 -5.62
C SER A 219 -7.01 4.51 -4.69
N VAL A 220 -6.33 3.47 -5.17
CA VAL A 220 -5.98 2.27 -4.39
C VAL A 220 -5.24 2.67 -3.10
N THR A 221 -4.38 3.69 -3.15
CA THR A 221 -3.64 4.19 -1.97
C THR A 221 -4.56 4.85 -0.96
N VAL A 222 -5.58 5.60 -1.41
CA VAL A 222 -6.60 6.21 -0.54
C VAL A 222 -7.47 5.12 0.09
N LEU A 223 -7.92 4.14 -0.71
CA LEU A 223 -8.68 2.99 -0.23
C LEU A 223 -7.89 2.21 0.83
N ARG A 224 -6.60 1.95 0.58
CA ARG A 224 -5.71 1.30 1.56
C ARG A 224 -5.57 2.10 2.85
N GLY A 225 -5.42 3.42 2.73
CA GLY A 225 -5.39 4.33 3.87
C GLY A 225 -6.66 4.28 4.71
N ALA A 226 -7.83 4.21 4.06
CA ALA A 226 -9.15 4.17 4.70
C ALA A 226 -9.49 2.82 5.33
N LEU A 227 -9.02 1.71 4.74
CA LEU A 227 -9.32 0.36 5.17
C LEU A 227 -8.33 -0.20 6.21
N LYS A 228 -7.16 0.45 6.42
CA LYS A 228 -6.11 -0.03 7.34
C LYS A 228 -6.54 -0.24 8.80
N THR A 229 -7.56 0.50 9.24
CA THR A 229 -8.13 0.42 10.59
C THR A 229 -9.43 -0.36 10.64
N ARG A 230 -9.87 -0.92 9.51
CA ARG A 230 -11.15 -1.62 9.37
C ARG A 230 -10.98 -3.13 9.38
N SER A 231 -12.07 -3.81 9.70
CA SER A 231 -12.19 -5.26 9.78
C SER A 231 -13.58 -5.73 9.37
N THR A 232 -13.71 -7.03 9.11
CA THR A 232 -14.98 -7.69 8.78
C THR A 232 -14.99 -9.09 9.39
N SER A 233 -16.17 -9.61 9.73
CA SER A 233 -16.35 -11.02 10.12
C SER A 233 -16.38 -11.95 8.90
N VAL A 234 -16.66 -11.43 7.71
CA VAL A 234 -16.71 -12.17 6.45
C VAL A 234 -15.66 -11.58 5.52
N GLN A 235 -14.47 -12.17 5.49
CA GLN A 235 -13.32 -11.63 4.74
C GLN A 235 -13.59 -11.53 3.23
N THR A 236 -14.43 -12.44 2.71
CA THR A 236 -14.79 -12.53 1.30
C THR A 236 -15.72 -11.42 0.82
N ASP A 237 -16.18 -10.56 1.74
CA ASP A 237 -16.95 -9.35 1.45
C ASP A 237 -16.07 -8.16 1.06
N GLU A 238 -14.75 -8.19 1.33
CA GLU A 238 -13.83 -7.09 1.01
C GLU A 238 -13.87 -6.72 -0.48
N ALA A 239 -13.77 -7.73 -1.35
CA ALA A 239 -13.87 -7.55 -2.80
C ALA A 239 -15.20 -6.92 -3.24
N LEU A 240 -16.31 -7.27 -2.59
CA LEU A 240 -17.64 -6.74 -2.89
C LEU A 240 -17.78 -5.28 -2.47
N CYS A 241 -17.30 -4.94 -1.26
CA CYS A 241 -17.29 -3.57 -0.76
C CYS A 241 -16.44 -2.66 -1.66
N LEU A 242 -15.24 -3.10 -2.03
CA LEU A 242 -14.35 -2.37 -2.94
C LEU A 242 -14.95 -2.20 -4.34
N ALA A 243 -15.53 -3.26 -4.91
CA ALA A 243 -16.20 -3.20 -6.21
C ALA A 243 -17.39 -2.22 -6.22
N SER A 244 -18.19 -2.21 -5.16
CA SER A 244 -19.28 -1.25 -4.98
C SER A 244 -18.77 0.20 -5.00
N ILE A 245 -17.68 0.48 -4.27
CA ILE A 245 -17.09 1.83 -4.20
C ILE A 245 -16.52 2.27 -5.55
N LEU A 246 -15.83 1.35 -6.24
CA LEU A 246 -15.18 1.58 -7.53
C LEU A 246 -16.13 1.48 -8.74
N GLU A 247 -17.43 1.26 -8.51
CA GLU A 247 -18.44 1.09 -9.56
C GLU A 247 -18.10 -0.03 -10.56
N LEU A 248 -17.49 -1.11 -10.07
CA LEU A 248 -17.17 -2.29 -10.85
C LEU A 248 -18.37 -3.24 -10.93
N ASP A 249 -18.42 -4.05 -11.99
CA ASP A 249 -19.42 -5.12 -12.10
C ASP A 249 -19.18 -6.19 -11.02
N MET A 250 -20.09 -6.29 -10.05
CA MET A 250 -19.98 -7.27 -8.97
C MET A 250 -20.34 -8.69 -9.39
N ARG A 251 -20.98 -8.89 -10.56
CA ARG A 251 -21.45 -10.23 -10.98
C ARG A 251 -20.31 -11.25 -11.04
N PRO A 252 -19.17 -10.99 -11.70
CA PRO A 252 -18.06 -11.94 -11.74
C PRO A 252 -17.50 -12.26 -10.35
N ILE A 253 -17.53 -11.30 -9.42
CA ILE A 253 -17.04 -11.49 -8.04
C ILE A 253 -18.00 -12.37 -7.24
N LEU A 254 -19.31 -12.17 -7.40
CA LEU A 254 -20.32 -12.98 -6.71
C LEU A 254 -20.36 -14.42 -7.21
N ASP A 255 -20.15 -14.62 -8.52
CA ASP A 255 -20.15 -15.91 -9.19
C ASP A 255 -18.86 -16.71 -8.92
N ALA A 256 -17.78 -16.03 -8.53
CA ALA A 256 -16.50 -16.66 -8.20
C ALA A 256 -16.52 -17.37 -6.83
N PRO A 257 -15.74 -18.46 -6.68
CA PRO A 257 -15.45 -19.07 -5.38
C PRO A 257 -14.90 -18.02 -4.39
N PRO A 258 -15.22 -18.11 -3.09
CA PRO A 258 -14.84 -17.10 -2.11
C PRO A 258 -13.35 -16.73 -2.10
N GLU A 259 -12.47 -17.71 -2.30
CA GLU A 259 -11.01 -17.56 -2.30
C GLU A 259 -10.48 -16.83 -3.54
N ALA A 260 -11.22 -16.86 -4.65
CA ALA A 260 -10.85 -16.21 -5.91
C ALA A 260 -11.40 -14.78 -6.03
N ARG A 261 -12.27 -14.33 -5.11
CA ARG A 261 -12.96 -13.03 -5.23
C ARG A 261 -12.03 -11.84 -5.31
N THR A 262 -10.97 -11.81 -4.50
CA THR A 262 -9.99 -10.71 -4.50
C THR A 262 -9.21 -10.67 -5.82
N GLN A 263 -8.89 -11.84 -6.40
CA GLN A 263 -8.26 -11.92 -7.72
C GLN A 263 -9.20 -11.39 -8.81
N VAL A 264 -10.46 -11.85 -8.81
CA VAL A 264 -11.46 -11.37 -9.78
C VAL A 264 -11.66 -9.87 -9.65
N PHE A 265 -11.71 -9.35 -8.42
CA PHE A 265 -11.72 -7.91 -8.17
C PHE A 265 -10.54 -7.21 -8.86
N TRP A 266 -9.30 -7.64 -8.62
CA TRP A 266 -8.12 -7.04 -9.25
C TRP A 266 -8.15 -7.11 -10.77
N SER A 267 -8.70 -8.19 -11.34
CA SER A 267 -8.86 -8.33 -12.81
C SER A 267 -9.88 -7.34 -13.42
N LEU A 268 -10.83 -6.86 -12.62
CA LEU A 268 -11.83 -5.89 -13.04
C LEU A 268 -11.36 -4.44 -12.91
N VAL A 269 -10.29 -4.18 -12.15
CA VAL A 269 -9.74 -2.82 -12.00
C VAL A 269 -8.94 -2.47 -13.26
N PRO A 270 -9.39 -1.49 -14.08
CA PRO A 270 -8.82 -1.28 -15.42
C PRO A 270 -7.42 -0.67 -15.40
N LYS A 271 -7.13 0.20 -14.44
CA LYS A 271 -5.83 0.86 -14.25
C LYS A 271 -5.52 0.91 -12.77
N VAL A 272 -4.31 0.48 -12.40
CA VAL A 272 -3.84 0.50 -11.01
C VAL A 272 -2.61 1.41 -10.90
N PRO A 273 -2.25 1.88 -9.69
CA PRO A 273 -1.03 2.64 -9.51
C PRO A 273 0.21 1.80 -9.86
N THR A 274 1.15 2.40 -10.57
CA THR A 274 2.45 1.80 -10.89
C THR A 274 3.26 1.45 -9.64
N GLY A 275 3.06 2.18 -8.53
CA GLY A 275 3.65 1.86 -7.23
C GLY A 275 3.30 0.45 -6.71
N LEU A 276 2.21 -0.18 -7.15
CA LEU A 276 1.85 -1.53 -6.70
C LEU A 276 2.88 -2.59 -7.10
N ALA A 277 3.60 -2.40 -8.20
CA ALA A 277 4.74 -3.25 -8.57
C ALA A 277 5.81 -3.31 -7.46
N LEU A 278 5.94 -2.23 -6.71
CA LEU A 278 6.90 -2.05 -5.63
C LEU A 278 6.25 -2.15 -4.25
N SER A 279 5.00 -2.63 -4.19
CA SER A 279 4.22 -2.73 -2.96
C SER A 279 4.91 -3.62 -1.94
N ARG A 280 5.06 -3.08 -0.73
CA ARG A 280 5.56 -3.80 0.45
C ARG A 280 4.43 -4.41 1.28
N SER A 281 3.32 -4.79 0.64
CA SER A 281 2.27 -5.52 1.35
C SER A 281 2.86 -6.77 2.00
N ARG A 282 2.58 -6.99 3.29
CA ARG A 282 3.05 -8.17 4.02
C ARG A 282 2.60 -9.47 3.37
N ARG A 283 1.44 -9.42 2.70
CA ARG A 283 0.81 -10.56 2.07
C ARG A 283 0.22 -10.16 0.72
N LYS A 284 0.54 -10.96 -0.28
CA LYS A 284 0.04 -10.86 -1.65
C LYS A 284 -0.61 -12.19 -2.05
N LEU A 285 -1.39 -12.18 -3.12
CA LEU A 285 -2.06 -13.37 -3.64
C LEU A 285 -1.04 -14.39 -4.17
N SER A 286 -1.14 -15.67 -3.80
CA SER A 286 -0.22 -16.70 -4.31
C SER A 286 -0.41 -17.06 -5.79
N MET A 287 -1.54 -16.69 -6.40
CA MET A 287 -1.85 -17.08 -7.77
C MET A 287 -0.95 -16.35 -8.77
N ARG A 288 -0.31 -17.13 -9.66
CA ARG A 288 0.52 -16.61 -10.76
C ARG A 288 -0.23 -15.55 -11.58
N GLY A 289 0.46 -14.47 -11.92
CA GLY A 289 -0.07 -13.28 -12.58
C GLY A 289 -0.71 -12.25 -11.65
N PHE A 290 -0.97 -12.61 -10.39
CA PHE A 290 -1.52 -11.72 -9.36
C PHE A 290 -0.64 -11.64 -8.11
N ARG A 291 0.58 -12.19 -8.14
CA ARG A 291 1.54 -12.18 -7.02
C ARG A 291 2.07 -10.81 -6.64
N TRP A 292 1.86 -9.80 -7.48
CA TRP A 292 2.05 -8.39 -7.16
C TRP A 292 0.93 -7.80 -6.28
N ALA A 293 -0.27 -8.39 -6.32
CA ALA A 293 -1.48 -7.81 -5.78
C ALA A 293 -1.64 -8.14 -4.29
N PRO A 294 -1.86 -7.14 -3.42
CA PRO A 294 -2.15 -7.36 -2.01
C PRO A 294 -3.38 -8.28 -1.80
N GLU A 295 -3.30 -9.19 -0.82
CA GLU A 295 -4.42 -10.09 -0.50
C GLU A 295 -5.61 -9.37 0.17
N SER A 296 -5.33 -8.24 0.83
CA SER A 296 -6.31 -7.44 1.56
C SER A 296 -5.84 -5.98 1.66
N PHE A 297 -6.80 -5.05 1.65
CA PHE A 297 -6.61 -3.63 1.97
C PHE A 297 -6.77 -3.36 3.48
N MET A 298 -7.39 -4.29 4.21
CA MET A 298 -7.68 -4.17 5.63
C MET A 298 -6.46 -4.48 6.53
N GLY A 299 -6.51 -3.92 7.73
CA GLY A 299 -5.50 -4.15 8.76
C GLY A 299 -4.15 -3.46 8.51
N GLN A 300 -3.17 -3.83 9.34
CA GLN A 300 -1.80 -3.30 9.33
C GLN A 300 -1.76 -1.76 9.41
N MET A 301 -1.92 -1.23 10.63
CA MET A 301 -1.96 0.22 10.90
C MET A 301 -0.66 0.95 10.52
N ARG A 302 0.49 0.25 10.57
CA ARG A 302 1.74 0.75 9.98
C ARG A 302 1.55 0.74 8.46
N GLN A 303 1.42 1.93 7.88
CA GLN A 303 1.14 2.11 6.46
C GLN A 303 2.24 1.43 5.64
N ALA A 304 1.92 0.26 5.08
CA ALA A 304 2.73 -0.29 4.00
C ALA A 304 2.58 0.67 2.82
N ASP A 305 3.68 1.31 2.43
CA ASP A 305 3.68 2.23 1.30
C ASP A 305 3.48 1.43 0.01
N TRP A 306 2.27 1.51 -0.53
CA TRP A 306 1.90 0.94 -1.83
C TRP A 306 2.09 1.94 -2.98
N GLY A 307 2.19 3.23 -2.66
CA GLY A 307 2.24 4.30 -3.66
C GLY A 307 3.65 4.53 -4.21
N GLY A 308 4.68 4.17 -3.45
CA GLY A 308 6.04 4.60 -3.75
C GLY A 308 6.19 6.11 -3.48
N PRO A 309 7.38 6.69 -3.71
CA PRO A 309 7.62 8.11 -3.48
C PRO A 309 6.73 9.00 -4.36
N LEU A 310 6.52 10.24 -3.91
CA LEU A 310 5.79 11.30 -4.62
C LEU A 310 6.21 11.35 -6.11
N GLY A 311 5.24 11.11 -6.99
CA GLY A 311 5.39 11.09 -8.45
C GLY A 311 4.97 9.76 -9.10
N ILE A 312 5.17 8.62 -8.43
CA ILE A 312 4.73 7.29 -8.92
C ILE A 312 3.37 6.91 -8.32
N ASP A 313 3.10 7.40 -7.11
CA ASP A 313 1.83 7.26 -6.40
C ASP A 313 0.61 7.83 -7.17
N SER A 314 0.89 8.73 -8.11
CA SER A 314 -0.05 9.37 -9.01
C SER A 314 -0.01 8.82 -10.45
N ALA A 315 0.89 7.89 -10.76
CA ALA A 315 0.98 7.22 -12.05
C ALA A 315 0.03 6.01 -12.09
N TYR A 316 -1.13 6.18 -12.76
CA TYR A 316 -2.17 5.15 -12.95
C TYR A 316 -2.11 4.57 -14.36
N ASP A 317 -0.92 4.15 -14.79
CA ASP A 317 -0.66 3.59 -16.11
C ASP A 317 -0.36 2.08 -16.06
N ALA A 318 -0.24 1.50 -14.87
CA ALA A 318 -0.08 0.06 -14.72
C ALA A 318 -1.34 -0.71 -15.16
N ARG A 319 -1.10 -1.79 -15.91
CA ARG A 319 -2.16 -2.62 -16.50
C ARG A 319 -2.08 -4.03 -15.95
N VAL A 320 -3.20 -4.52 -15.45
CA VAL A 320 -3.34 -5.92 -15.04
C VAL A 320 -3.32 -6.81 -16.29
N ALA A 321 -2.43 -7.78 -16.33
CA ALA A 321 -2.31 -8.76 -17.41
C ALA A 321 -2.46 -10.19 -16.85
N ALA A 322 -2.67 -11.17 -17.72
CA ALA A 322 -2.84 -12.57 -17.32
C ALA A 322 -1.60 -13.16 -16.63
N HIS A 323 -0.41 -12.61 -16.92
CA HIS A 323 0.89 -13.11 -16.44
C HIS A 323 1.58 -12.21 -15.43
N GLY A 324 0.97 -11.08 -15.02
CA GLY A 324 1.56 -10.18 -14.05
C GLY A 324 1.00 -8.76 -14.13
N LEU A 325 1.66 -7.83 -13.44
CA LEU A 325 1.38 -6.41 -13.55
C LEU A 325 2.32 -5.77 -14.56
N VAL A 326 1.74 -5.19 -15.62
CA VAL A 326 2.51 -4.46 -16.62
C VAL A 326 2.75 -3.03 -16.16
N VAL A 327 4.02 -2.63 -16.05
CA VAL A 327 4.45 -1.28 -15.63
C VAL A 327 5.56 -0.74 -16.53
N SER A 328 5.60 0.58 -16.70
CA SER A 328 6.68 1.26 -17.41
C SER A 328 7.63 1.92 -16.40
N LEU A 329 8.74 1.24 -16.08
CA LEU A 329 9.69 1.69 -15.06
C LEU A 329 11.14 1.64 -15.57
N PRO A 330 12.02 2.54 -15.08
CA PRO A 330 13.44 2.45 -15.35
C PRO A 330 14.07 1.25 -14.64
N ALA A 331 15.17 0.73 -15.17
CA ALA A 331 15.88 -0.39 -14.59
C ALA A 331 17.39 -0.28 -14.72
N LEU A 332 18.07 -1.08 -13.89
CA LEU A 332 19.50 -1.36 -13.98
C LEU A 332 19.65 -2.77 -14.51
N LEU A 333 20.21 -2.89 -15.71
CA LEU A 333 20.45 -4.14 -16.40
C LEU A 333 21.87 -4.59 -16.07
N PHE A 334 22.04 -5.80 -15.54
CA PHE A 334 23.37 -6.34 -15.30
C PHE A 334 24.02 -6.70 -16.63
N ALA A 335 25.32 -6.38 -16.78
CA ALA A 335 26.05 -6.74 -17.98
C ALA A 335 26.18 -8.27 -18.05
N ALA A 336 25.80 -8.86 -19.19
CA ALA A 336 26.07 -10.28 -19.42
C ALA A 336 27.58 -10.51 -19.42
N SER A 337 28.06 -11.34 -18.50
CA SER A 337 29.46 -11.74 -18.44
C SER A 337 29.72 -12.94 -19.36
N HIS A 338 30.80 -12.86 -20.12
CA HIS A 338 31.31 -13.96 -20.94
C HIS A 338 32.70 -14.34 -20.43
N GLY A 339 32.85 -15.57 -19.94
CA GLY A 339 34.12 -16.10 -19.43
C GLY A 339 33.94 -17.46 -18.73
N PRO A 340 35.03 -18.20 -18.48
CA PRO A 340 34.98 -19.53 -17.87
C PRO A 340 34.35 -19.54 -16.47
N ASP A 341 34.49 -18.46 -15.70
CA ASP A 341 33.98 -18.35 -14.32
C ASP A 341 32.59 -17.70 -14.21
N ALA A 342 31.98 -17.30 -15.34
CA ALA A 342 30.76 -16.49 -15.35
C ALA A 342 29.57 -17.20 -14.68
N ALA A 343 29.45 -18.52 -14.87
CA ALA A 343 28.39 -19.33 -14.28
C ALA A 343 28.52 -19.44 -12.75
N LEU A 344 29.73 -19.68 -12.24
CA LEU A 344 29.99 -19.78 -10.81
C LEU A 344 29.79 -18.42 -10.11
N SER A 345 30.24 -17.33 -10.73
CA SER A 345 29.99 -15.98 -10.21
C SER A 345 28.50 -15.62 -10.22
N LYS A 346 27.73 -16.10 -11.22
CA LYS A 346 26.27 -15.92 -11.28
C LYS A 346 25.58 -16.65 -10.12
N GLU A 347 25.94 -17.92 -9.90
CA GLU A 347 25.43 -18.71 -8.79
C GLU A 347 25.72 -18.04 -7.44
N ARG A 348 26.97 -17.58 -7.23
CA ARG A 348 27.36 -16.83 -6.03
C ARG A 348 26.55 -15.55 -5.88
N PHE A 349 26.35 -14.78 -6.95
CA PHE A 349 25.52 -13.57 -6.94
C PHE A 349 24.08 -13.90 -6.53
N VAL A 350 23.48 -14.92 -7.16
CA VAL A 350 22.13 -15.40 -6.87
C VAL A 350 22.00 -15.78 -5.39
N ASN A 351 22.96 -16.51 -4.85
CA ASN A 351 22.96 -16.89 -3.43
C ASN A 351 22.99 -15.65 -2.51
N VAL A 352 23.82 -14.66 -2.82
CA VAL A 352 23.91 -13.42 -2.01
C VAL A 352 22.62 -12.61 -2.06
N VAL A 353 21.99 -12.46 -3.23
CA VAL A 353 20.72 -11.71 -3.35
C VAL A 353 19.52 -12.44 -2.75
N GLN A 354 19.62 -13.75 -2.55
CA GLN A 354 18.58 -14.53 -1.88
C GLN A 354 18.58 -14.32 -0.37
N GLU A 355 19.69 -13.87 0.23
CA GLU A 355 19.79 -13.58 1.66
C GLU A 355 19.25 -12.18 1.98
N THR A 356 18.52 -12.03 3.10
CA THR A 356 18.00 -10.72 3.54
C THR A 356 19.09 -9.93 4.26
N GLY A 357 19.21 -8.64 3.94
CA GLY A 357 20.20 -7.75 4.58
C GLY A 357 21.58 -7.83 3.95
N SER A 358 21.76 -8.64 2.90
CA SER A 358 22.97 -8.67 2.09
C SER A 358 23.21 -7.32 1.40
N GLU A 359 24.45 -6.86 1.47
CA GLU A 359 24.94 -5.67 0.77
C GLU A 359 25.80 -6.08 -0.41
N ILE A 360 25.48 -5.55 -1.59
CA ILE A 360 26.16 -5.88 -2.83
C ILE A 360 26.69 -4.60 -3.46
N LEU A 361 27.98 -4.59 -3.75
CA LEU A 361 28.62 -3.53 -4.51
C LEU A 361 28.29 -3.67 -5.99
N ILE A 362 27.72 -2.63 -6.58
CA ILE A 362 27.46 -2.56 -8.02
C ILE A 362 27.95 -1.23 -8.59
N HIS A 363 28.34 -1.21 -9.86
CA HIS A 363 28.79 0.00 -10.54
C HIS A 363 28.23 0.11 -11.95
N ASP A 364 28.02 1.34 -12.39
CA ASP A 364 27.60 1.60 -13.76
C ASP A 364 28.78 1.67 -14.74
N ASP A 365 28.46 1.90 -16.01
CA ASP A 365 29.41 2.10 -17.11
C ASP A 365 30.22 3.41 -17.02
N GLN A 366 29.79 4.34 -16.18
CA GLN A 366 30.51 5.58 -15.85
C GLN A 366 31.46 5.41 -14.66
N GLY A 367 31.51 4.22 -14.06
CA GLY A 367 32.37 3.91 -12.91
C GLY A 367 31.85 4.44 -11.57
N ARG A 368 30.57 4.82 -11.48
CA ARG A 368 29.93 5.23 -10.23
C ARG A 368 29.51 4.00 -9.45
N TRP A 369 29.82 3.97 -8.15
CA TRP A 369 29.51 2.84 -7.29
C TRP A 369 28.29 3.07 -6.41
N PHE A 370 27.58 1.98 -6.18
CA PHE A 370 26.38 1.91 -5.36
C PHE A 370 26.47 0.70 -4.43
N VAL A 371 25.86 0.81 -3.27
CA VAL A 371 25.54 -0.33 -2.40
C VAL A 371 24.06 -0.66 -2.63
N CYS A 372 23.81 -1.89 -3.03
CA CYS A 372 22.48 -2.47 -3.11
C CYS A 372 22.26 -3.35 -1.88
N THR A 373 21.39 -2.90 -0.97
CA THR A 373 20.99 -3.65 0.21
C THR A 373 19.70 -4.39 -0.09
N THR A 374 19.72 -5.71 0.05
CA THR A 374 18.52 -6.54 0.00
C THR A 374 17.67 -6.36 1.25
N GLU A 375 16.36 -6.22 1.07
CA GLU A 375 15.41 -6.11 2.15
C GLU A 375 14.45 -7.32 2.15
N ASN A 376 13.22 -7.11 2.60
CA ASN A 376 12.20 -8.14 2.71
C ASN A 376 11.93 -8.84 1.36
N ASP A 377 11.50 -10.09 1.45
CA ASP A 377 10.95 -10.84 0.32
C ASP A 377 9.89 -9.99 -0.38
N TRP A 378 9.91 -9.98 -1.72
CA TRP A 378 8.87 -9.29 -2.46
C TRP A 378 7.54 -10.03 -2.38
N HIS A 379 7.57 -11.37 -2.33
CA HIS A 379 6.41 -12.25 -2.17
C HIS A 379 6.72 -13.37 -1.18
N GLN A 380 5.69 -13.95 -0.55
CA GLN A 380 5.84 -15.01 0.47
C GLN A 380 6.44 -16.31 -0.09
N GLU A 381 6.39 -16.49 -1.41
CA GLU A 381 6.99 -17.59 -2.15
C GLU A 381 8.06 -17.00 -3.07
N LEU A 382 9.32 -17.36 -2.85
CA LEU A 382 10.43 -16.92 -3.70
C LEU A 382 10.33 -17.60 -5.08
N PRO A 383 10.64 -16.88 -6.17
CA PRO A 383 10.65 -17.47 -7.49
C PRO A 383 11.79 -18.49 -7.64
N THR A 384 11.56 -19.51 -8.46
CA THR A 384 12.64 -20.37 -8.96
C THR A 384 13.47 -19.58 -9.97
N ILE A 385 14.78 -19.53 -9.75
CA ILE A 385 15.74 -18.87 -10.64
C ILE A 385 16.36 -19.93 -11.53
N GLU A 386 16.23 -19.76 -12.84
CA GLU A 386 16.74 -20.69 -13.84
C GLU A 386 18.16 -20.32 -14.29
N ALA A 387 18.88 -21.28 -14.87
CA ALA A 387 20.26 -21.07 -15.29
C ALA A 387 20.42 -19.94 -16.32
N ASN A 388 19.40 -19.70 -17.15
CA ASN A 388 19.39 -18.65 -18.17
C ASN A 388 18.87 -17.30 -17.66
N ASP A 389 18.39 -17.22 -16.41
CA ASP A 389 17.79 -15.98 -15.91
C ASP A 389 18.81 -14.86 -15.69
N HIS A 390 18.56 -13.69 -16.23
CA HIS A 390 19.38 -12.52 -16.01
C HIS A 390 18.79 -11.66 -14.87
N PRO A 391 19.61 -11.24 -13.89
CA PRO A 391 19.18 -10.32 -12.86
C PRO A 391 18.92 -8.93 -13.46
N VAL A 392 17.94 -8.24 -12.90
CA VAL A 392 17.60 -6.86 -13.19
C VAL A 392 17.14 -6.18 -11.90
N ILE A 393 17.44 -4.90 -11.74
CA ILE A 393 16.84 -4.08 -10.67
C ILE A 393 15.85 -3.11 -11.31
N ILE A 394 14.57 -3.27 -11.01
CA ILE A 394 13.50 -2.35 -11.43
C ILE A 394 13.39 -1.26 -10.36
N MET A 395 13.51 0.00 -10.79
CA MET A 395 13.63 1.15 -9.90
C MET A 395 12.32 1.92 -9.83
N ASP A 396 12.08 2.57 -8.67
CA ASP A 396 10.92 3.44 -8.49
C ASP A 396 10.92 4.61 -9.48
N ARG A 397 12.06 5.27 -9.68
CA ARG A 397 12.22 6.39 -10.61
C ARG A 397 13.60 6.41 -11.24
N SER A 398 13.74 7.21 -12.30
CA SER A 398 15.07 7.43 -12.90
C SER A 398 15.97 8.11 -11.87
N LEU A 399 17.21 7.63 -11.76
CA LEU A 399 18.23 8.28 -10.94
C LEU A 399 18.49 9.70 -11.46
N LYS A 400 18.01 10.70 -10.73
CA LYS A 400 18.30 12.12 -11.01
C LYS A 400 19.59 12.50 -10.30
N PHE A 401 20.68 12.58 -11.07
CA PHE A 401 21.95 13.12 -10.60
C PHE A 401 22.00 14.62 -10.93
N GLY A 402 21.63 15.48 -9.98
CA GLY A 402 21.59 16.94 -10.18
C GLY A 402 22.25 17.68 -9.02
N LYS A 403 22.70 18.92 -9.27
CA LYS A 403 23.36 19.79 -8.27
C LYS A 403 22.55 20.01 -6.98
N ASP A 404 21.24 19.75 -7.01
CA ASP A 404 20.32 19.92 -5.88
C ASP A 404 20.07 18.64 -5.05
N SER A 405 20.59 17.47 -5.47
CA SER A 405 20.47 16.22 -4.69
C SER A 405 21.53 16.08 -3.60
N VAL A 406 22.32 17.14 -3.37
CA VAL A 406 23.18 17.25 -2.21
C VAL A 406 22.28 17.49 -1.00
N LEU A 407 21.76 16.39 -0.43
CA LEU A 407 21.64 16.33 1.02
C LEU A 407 22.96 16.87 1.56
N ARG A 408 22.92 17.99 2.27
CA ARG A 408 24.09 18.65 2.87
C ARG A 408 24.79 17.66 3.78
N VAL A 409 25.68 16.91 3.19
CA VAL A 409 26.58 15.98 3.85
C VAL A 409 27.83 16.79 4.12
N THR A 410 28.01 17.19 5.38
CA THR A 410 29.17 17.95 5.85
C THR A 410 30.42 17.07 6.01
N HIS A 411 30.37 15.80 5.61
CA HIS A 411 31.44 14.81 5.78
C HIS A 411 31.61 13.96 4.50
N ASP A 412 32.81 13.95 3.90
CA ASP A 412 33.11 13.35 2.58
C ASP A 412 32.78 11.85 2.37
N PHE A 413 32.26 11.15 3.39
CA PHE A 413 31.95 9.71 3.37
C PHE A 413 30.47 9.36 3.62
N GLN A 414 29.54 10.33 3.82
CA GLN A 414 28.13 9.95 3.95
C GLN A 414 27.53 9.58 2.58
N MET A 415 26.74 8.51 2.57
CA MET A 415 26.03 8.03 1.39
C MET A 415 25.03 9.08 0.88
N GLN A 416 24.92 9.22 -0.43
CA GLN A 416 23.95 10.12 -1.05
C GLN A 416 22.65 9.36 -1.29
N GLY A 417 21.52 10.00 -0.92
CA GLY A 417 20.12 9.62 -1.17
C GLY A 417 19.82 8.17 -1.56
N ALA A 418 19.05 7.46 -0.74
CA ALA A 418 18.65 6.10 -1.03
C ALA A 418 17.45 6.03 -1.98
N GLN A 419 17.47 5.09 -2.93
CA GLN A 419 16.35 4.78 -3.82
C GLN A 419 15.82 3.37 -3.58
N LYS A 420 14.53 3.18 -3.80
CA LYS A 420 13.88 1.89 -3.61
C LYS A 420 13.70 1.22 -4.97
N GLY A 421 13.78 -0.11 -4.97
CA GLY A 421 13.52 -0.92 -6.14
C GLY A 421 13.14 -2.35 -5.78
N VAL A 422 13.06 -3.18 -6.80
CA VAL A 422 12.89 -4.62 -6.69
C VAL A 422 13.96 -5.28 -7.55
N ILE A 423 14.70 -6.21 -6.96
CA ILE A 423 15.55 -7.12 -7.75
C ILE A 423 14.68 -8.27 -8.26
N ALA A 424 14.78 -8.52 -9.55
CA ALA A 424 14.00 -9.50 -10.27
C ALA A 424 14.87 -10.24 -11.28
N PHE A 425 14.33 -11.33 -11.83
CA PHE A 425 15.00 -12.17 -12.80
C PHE A 425 14.11 -12.33 -14.03
N HIS A 426 14.71 -12.26 -15.22
CA HIS A 426 14.02 -12.53 -16.48
C HIS A 426 14.85 -13.46 -17.35
N ASP A 427 14.17 -14.24 -18.18
CA ASP A 427 14.81 -14.92 -19.30
C ASP A 427 15.06 -13.88 -20.42
N SER A 428 16.22 -13.93 -21.07
CA SER A 428 16.58 -13.03 -22.17
C SER A 428 15.64 -13.16 -23.38
N ASP A 429 15.03 -14.33 -23.55
CA ASP A 429 14.14 -14.62 -24.69
C ASP A 429 12.65 -14.42 -24.34
N ALA A 430 12.30 -14.24 -23.06
CA ALA A 430 10.92 -14.11 -22.59
C ALA A 430 10.39 -12.67 -22.74
N THR A 431 10.27 -12.23 -23.98
CA THR A 431 9.55 -11.00 -24.33
C THR A 431 8.26 -11.33 -25.06
N GLU A 432 7.15 -10.76 -24.59
CA GLU A 432 5.84 -10.91 -25.24
C GLU A 432 5.34 -9.54 -25.68
N GLY A 433 5.29 -9.31 -26.99
CA GLY A 433 4.85 -8.02 -27.55
C GLY A 433 5.74 -6.83 -27.15
N GLY A 434 7.01 -7.06 -26.81
CA GLY A 434 7.95 -6.03 -26.34
C GLY A 434 7.96 -5.82 -24.82
N VAL A 435 7.12 -6.53 -24.07
CA VAL A 435 7.08 -6.51 -22.60
C VAL A 435 7.96 -7.62 -22.05
N VAL A 436 8.89 -7.27 -21.16
CA VAL A 436 9.81 -8.24 -20.53
C VAL A 436 9.13 -8.89 -19.33
N GLN A 437 9.06 -10.22 -19.33
CA GLN A 437 8.51 -10.99 -18.21
C GLN A 437 9.56 -11.12 -17.11
N VAL A 438 9.23 -10.70 -15.89
CA VAL A 438 10.14 -10.78 -14.74
C VAL A 438 9.48 -11.49 -13.57
N ARG A 439 10.30 -12.22 -12.81
CA ARG A 439 9.94 -12.82 -11.52
C ARG A 439 10.59 -12.01 -10.42
N ALA A 440 9.80 -11.35 -9.60
CA ALA A 440 10.32 -10.49 -8.54
C ALA A 440 10.82 -11.30 -7.34
N LEU A 441 12.03 -11.02 -6.87
CA LEU A 441 12.67 -11.73 -5.77
C LEU A 441 12.52 -10.96 -4.44
N ARG A 442 13.10 -9.75 -4.38
CA ARG A 442 13.21 -8.97 -3.14
C ARG A 442 13.06 -7.47 -3.38
N HIS A 443 12.60 -6.78 -2.34
CA HIS A 443 12.79 -5.34 -2.27
C HIS A 443 14.26 -5.02 -2.04
N ILE A 444 14.73 -3.92 -2.62
CA ILE A 444 16.09 -3.43 -2.42
C ILE A 444 16.11 -1.95 -2.07
N LEU A 445 17.19 -1.55 -1.42
CA LEU A 445 17.59 -0.16 -1.23
C LEU A 445 18.91 0.08 -1.95
N LEU A 446 18.93 1.02 -2.89
CA LEU A 446 20.11 1.40 -3.64
C LEU A 446 20.64 2.74 -3.14
N GLN A 447 21.90 2.77 -2.70
CA GLN A 447 22.54 3.96 -2.16
C GLN A 447 23.78 4.29 -2.96
N MET A 448 23.89 5.53 -3.43
CA MET A 448 25.09 5.97 -4.14
C MET A 448 26.20 6.26 -3.12
N LEU A 449 27.37 5.67 -3.37
CA LEU A 449 28.54 5.89 -2.55
C LEU A 449 29.14 7.28 -2.77
N SER A 450 29.91 7.76 -1.80
CA SER A 450 30.63 9.04 -1.89
C SER A 450 31.77 8.98 -2.91
N ARG A 451 32.25 10.15 -3.34
CA ARG A 451 33.39 10.27 -4.27
C ARG A 451 34.63 9.53 -3.78
N LYS A 452 34.99 9.66 -2.49
CA LYS A 452 36.16 8.98 -1.91
C LYS A 452 35.99 7.45 -1.91
N GLN A 453 34.79 6.95 -1.63
CA GLN A 453 34.49 5.52 -1.72
C GLN A 453 34.56 4.99 -3.15
N HIS A 454 34.15 5.78 -4.15
CA HIS A 454 34.32 5.44 -5.57
C HIS A 454 35.79 5.24 -5.96
N GLU A 455 36.67 6.13 -5.50
CA GLU A 455 38.11 6.05 -5.77
C GLU A 455 38.73 4.78 -5.18
N ILE A 456 38.35 4.40 -3.95
CA ILE A 456 38.80 3.14 -3.31
C ILE A 456 38.35 1.93 -4.12
N LEU A 457 37.05 1.85 -4.44
CA LEU A 457 36.49 0.70 -5.14
C LEU A 457 37.06 0.52 -6.54
N ALA A 458 37.39 1.62 -7.22
CA ALA A 458 38.10 1.57 -8.50
C ALA A 458 39.52 0.99 -8.36
N LEU A 459 40.25 1.30 -7.28
CA LEU A 459 41.55 0.68 -6.99
C LEU A 459 41.42 -0.80 -6.64
N LEU A 460 40.46 -1.16 -5.78
CA LEU A 460 40.22 -2.55 -5.41
C LEU A 460 39.80 -3.40 -6.62
N LEU A 461 38.98 -2.87 -7.52
CA LEU A 461 38.61 -3.57 -8.76
C LEU A 461 39.82 -3.82 -9.67
N ARG A 462 40.75 -2.85 -9.77
CA ARG A 462 42.02 -3.06 -10.50
C ARG A 462 42.88 -4.13 -9.83
N LEU A 463 42.94 -4.15 -8.50
CA LEU A 463 43.67 -5.16 -7.75
C LEU A 463 43.09 -6.56 -7.99
N VAL A 464 41.75 -6.71 -7.96
CA VAL A 464 41.06 -7.97 -8.29
C VAL A 464 41.38 -8.43 -9.72
N ASN A 465 41.39 -7.50 -10.68
CA ASN A 465 41.67 -7.85 -12.08
C ASN A 465 43.13 -8.24 -12.33
N ASN A 466 44.06 -7.76 -11.50
CA ASN A 466 45.51 -7.97 -11.65
C ASN A 466 46.10 -8.98 -10.64
N ILE A 467 45.26 -9.66 -9.86
CA ILE A 467 45.73 -10.61 -8.85
C ILE A 467 46.48 -11.79 -9.51
N SER A 468 47.63 -12.16 -8.94
CA SER A 468 48.48 -13.26 -9.42
C SER A 468 47.77 -14.62 -9.32
N LEU A 469 48.16 -15.57 -10.19
CA LEU A 469 47.59 -16.92 -10.18
C LEU A 469 47.82 -17.64 -8.85
N GLU A 470 48.97 -17.44 -8.22
CA GLU A 470 49.32 -18.01 -6.91
C GLU A 470 48.36 -17.50 -5.83
N ASN A 471 48.14 -16.18 -5.77
CA ASN A 471 47.22 -15.58 -4.80
C ASN A 471 45.77 -16.02 -5.03
N LYS A 472 45.35 -16.25 -6.28
CA LYS A 472 44.03 -16.84 -6.58
C LYS A 472 43.90 -18.25 -6.01
N GLN A 473 44.89 -19.11 -6.26
CA GLN A 473 44.91 -20.48 -5.75
C GLN A 473 44.87 -20.52 -4.23
N THR A 474 45.63 -19.65 -3.57
CA THR A 474 45.60 -19.51 -2.11
C THR A 474 44.22 -19.07 -1.63
N LEU A 475 43.63 -18.01 -2.20
CA LEU A 475 42.29 -17.54 -1.85
C LEU A 475 41.21 -18.61 -2.02
N ASP A 476 41.25 -19.37 -3.12
CA ASP A 476 40.25 -20.40 -3.41
C ASP A 476 40.42 -21.65 -2.53
N SER A 477 41.64 -21.88 -2.00
CA SER A 477 41.93 -22.99 -1.08
C SER A 477 41.52 -22.73 0.37
N LEU A 478 41.43 -21.45 0.77
CA LEU A 478 41.12 -21.06 2.14
C LEU A 478 39.61 -21.13 2.40
N PRO A 479 39.16 -21.68 3.55
CA PRO A 479 37.73 -21.70 3.89
C PRO A 479 37.16 -20.28 3.98
N HIS A 480 36.01 -20.06 3.36
CA HIS A 480 35.36 -18.75 3.39
C HIS A 480 35.03 -18.35 4.84
N GLY A 481 35.46 -17.14 5.24
CA GLY A 481 35.18 -16.58 6.57
C GLY A 481 36.06 -17.16 7.67
N SER A 482 37.14 -17.87 7.32
CA SER A 482 38.19 -18.20 8.28
C SER A 482 39.05 -16.98 8.60
N GLU A 483 39.58 -16.93 9.82
CA GLU A 483 40.50 -15.87 10.25
C GLU A 483 41.75 -15.79 9.36
N GLU A 484 42.18 -16.93 8.81
CA GLU A 484 43.30 -17.05 7.87
C GLU A 484 42.98 -16.40 6.52
N ALA A 485 41.77 -16.63 5.99
CA ALA A 485 41.31 -15.97 4.76
C ALA A 485 41.17 -14.46 4.96
N ASP A 486 40.65 -14.04 6.11
CA ASP A 486 40.49 -12.62 6.44
C ASP A 486 41.84 -11.90 6.54
N LYS A 487 42.81 -12.48 7.25
CA LYS A 487 44.18 -11.92 7.32
C LYS A 487 44.85 -11.86 5.94
N PHE A 488 44.76 -12.93 5.15
CA PHE A 488 45.36 -12.96 3.81
C PHE A 488 44.77 -11.88 2.89
N LYS A 489 43.45 -11.66 2.95
CA LYS A 489 42.78 -10.58 2.20
C LYS A 489 43.23 -9.20 2.68
N GLU A 490 43.33 -8.99 4.00
CA GLU A 490 43.79 -7.73 4.57
C GLU A 490 45.23 -7.40 4.12
N GLU A 491 46.13 -8.38 4.13
CA GLU A 491 47.52 -8.25 3.64
C GLU A 491 47.57 -7.92 2.15
N LEU A 492 46.83 -8.67 1.32
CA LEU A 492 46.77 -8.45 -0.13
C LEU A 492 46.25 -7.05 -0.49
N VAL A 493 45.19 -6.60 0.20
CA VAL A 493 44.64 -5.26 0.01
C VAL A 493 45.61 -4.19 0.46
N PHE A 494 46.27 -4.38 1.61
CA PHE A 494 47.26 -3.43 2.12
C PHE A 494 48.43 -3.26 1.15
N ASP A 495 49.00 -4.36 0.66
CA ASP A 495 50.12 -4.32 -0.29
C ASP A 495 49.72 -3.70 -1.62
N GLY A 496 48.56 -4.07 -2.17
CA GLY A 496 48.05 -3.49 -3.43
C GLY A 496 47.74 -1.99 -3.34
N LEU A 497 47.25 -1.52 -2.18
CA LEU A 497 47.01 -0.09 -1.94
C LEU A 497 48.29 0.70 -1.70
N LYS A 498 49.35 0.04 -1.20
CA LYS A 498 50.69 0.64 -0.99
C LYS A 498 51.46 0.85 -2.29
N GLU A 499 51.29 -0.04 -3.27
CA GLU A 499 51.91 0.07 -4.59
C GLU A 499 51.20 1.08 -5.51
N SER A 500 49.99 1.52 -5.15
CA SER A 500 49.23 2.56 -5.82
C SER A 500 49.24 3.85 -4.99
N SER A 501 48.73 4.97 -5.50
CA SER A 501 48.52 6.21 -4.71
C SER A 501 47.41 6.05 -3.64
N GLY A 502 47.13 4.83 -3.18
CA GLY A 502 46.04 4.46 -2.27
C GLY A 502 46.32 4.76 -0.79
N LEU A 503 47.57 5.03 -0.42
CA LEU A 503 47.96 5.45 0.93
C LEU A 503 47.28 6.76 1.37
N ASP A 504 47.15 7.74 0.47
CA ASP A 504 46.45 9.00 0.75
C ASP A 504 44.94 8.78 1.03
N ILE A 505 44.38 7.74 0.42
CA ILE A 505 42.97 7.38 0.55
C ILE A 505 42.74 6.59 1.85
N MET A 506 43.67 5.71 2.23
CA MET A 506 43.69 5.07 3.55
C MET A 506 43.79 6.12 4.67
N HIS A 507 44.61 7.15 4.49
CA HIS A 507 44.67 8.32 5.37
C HIS A 507 43.34 9.09 5.41
N ALA A 508 42.65 9.26 4.27
CA ALA A 508 41.35 9.92 4.21
C ALA A 508 40.21 9.14 4.92
N ILE A 509 40.22 7.79 4.87
CA ILE A 509 39.26 6.96 5.64
C ILE A 509 39.50 7.14 7.15
N ARG A 510 40.78 7.18 7.56
CA ARG A 510 41.20 7.42 8.95
C ARG A 510 40.76 8.80 9.45
N GLU A 511 40.93 9.85 8.65
CA GLU A 511 40.52 11.22 9.02
C GLU A 511 39.00 11.37 9.17
N ALA A 512 38.22 10.72 8.30
CA ALA A 512 36.76 10.84 8.32
C ALA A 512 36.07 10.19 9.54
N ARG A 513 36.75 9.28 10.24
CA ARG A 513 36.22 8.60 11.43
C ARG A 513 36.70 9.21 12.76
N GLY A 514 37.65 10.14 12.72
CA GLY A 514 38.06 10.93 13.89
C GLY A 514 38.78 10.16 15.00
N SER A 515 39.36 8.97 14.74
CA SER A 515 40.09 8.19 15.75
C SER A 515 41.42 7.60 15.25
N PRO A 516 42.53 7.69 16.01
CA PRO A 516 43.83 7.11 15.64
C PRO A 516 43.91 5.58 15.62
N HIS A 517 42.89 4.85 16.12
CA HIS A 517 42.88 3.38 16.21
C HIS A 517 42.20 2.65 15.02
N ASP A 518 41.81 3.38 13.97
CA ASP A 518 40.91 2.89 12.90
C ASP A 518 41.58 2.26 11.66
N GLU A 519 42.92 2.22 11.57
CA GLU A 519 43.60 1.71 10.36
C GLU A 519 43.24 0.24 10.06
N LYS A 520 43.24 -0.61 11.09
CA LYS A 520 42.85 -2.02 10.96
C LYS A 520 41.37 -2.16 10.54
N LEU A 521 40.48 -1.30 11.05
CA LEU A 521 39.05 -1.34 10.71
C LEU A 521 38.79 -0.86 9.27
N ALA A 522 39.56 0.12 8.79
CA ALA A 522 39.53 0.60 7.41
C ALA A 522 40.04 -0.46 6.43
N ILE A 523 41.16 -1.12 6.75
CA ILE A 523 41.71 -2.24 5.95
C ILE A 523 40.69 -3.39 5.91
N SER A 524 40.12 -3.76 7.05
CA SER A 524 39.13 -4.83 7.14
C SER A 524 37.89 -4.54 6.28
N GLN A 525 37.41 -3.29 6.27
CA GLN A 525 36.32 -2.89 5.37
C GLN A 525 36.71 -2.99 3.89
N CYS A 526 37.92 -2.55 3.52
CA CYS A 526 38.42 -2.67 2.16
C CYS A 526 38.63 -4.14 1.75
N ALA A 527 39.06 -5.00 2.66
CA ALA A 527 39.18 -6.45 2.48
C ALA A 527 37.82 -7.11 2.25
N ASN A 528 36.77 -6.65 2.93
CA ASN A 528 35.40 -7.11 2.68
C ASN A 528 34.91 -6.70 1.29
N TRP A 529 35.13 -5.45 0.87
CA TRP A 529 34.81 -5.00 -0.48
C TRP A 529 35.61 -5.75 -1.55
N PHE A 530 36.91 -5.95 -1.33
CA PHE A 530 37.76 -6.76 -2.19
C PHE A 530 37.21 -8.18 -2.32
N SER A 531 36.82 -8.82 -1.22
CA SER A 531 36.25 -10.16 -1.23
C SER A 531 34.96 -10.23 -2.05
N GLN A 532 34.09 -9.23 -1.94
CA GLN A 532 32.88 -9.17 -2.76
C GLN A 532 33.23 -9.02 -4.25
N LEU A 533 34.11 -8.08 -4.59
CA LEU A 533 34.54 -7.86 -5.97
C LEU A 533 35.22 -9.10 -6.55
N TYR A 534 36.11 -9.76 -5.81
CA TYR A 534 36.75 -11.00 -6.25
C TYR A 534 35.74 -12.09 -6.59
N ARG A 535 34.68 -12.24 -5.77
CA ARG A 535 33.67 -13.29 -5.96
C ARG A 535 32.62 -12.95 -7.02
N LEU A 536 32.27 -11.67 -7.15
CA LEU A 536 31.08 -11.20 -7.88
C LEU A 536 31.39 -10.28 -9.06
N ALA A 537 32.62 -9.82 -9.27
CA ALA A 537 32.98 -8.75 -10.23
C ALA A 537 32.30 -8.84 -11.61
N PRO A 538 32.17 -10.01 -12.26
CA PRO A 538 31.52 -10.07 -13.56
C PRO A 538 30.01 -9.68 -13.51
N TRP A 539 29.40 -9.75 -12.34
CA TRP A 539 28.00 -9.44 -12.05
C TRP A 539 27.83 -8.19 -11.19
N THR A 540 28.87 -7.38 -10.99
CA THR A 540 28.75 -6.07 -10.32
C THR A 540 28.59 -4.92 -11.31
N ALA A 541 28.87 -5.14 -12.59
CA ALA A 541 28.70 -4.15 -13.64
C ALA A 541 27.24 -4.09 -14.13
N MET A 542 26.69 -2.88 -14.21
CA MET A 542 25.34 -2.62 -14.69
C MET A 542 25.30 -1.49 -15.71
N ARG A 543 24.22 -1.44 -16.48
CA ARG A 543 23.88 -0.35 -17.39
C ARG A 543 22.48 0.14 -17.11
N PHE A 544 22.32 1.46 -17.15
CA PHE A 544 21.00 2.07 -17.10
C PHE A 544 20.23 1.76 -18.36
N SER A 545 18.94 1.45 -18.21
CA SER A 545 18.03 1.45 -19.34
C SER A 545 18.02 2.84 -20.00
N HIS A 546 17.97 2.89 -21.34
CA HIS A 546 17.93 4.14 -22.11
C HIS A 546 16.64 4.96 -21.91
N GLY A 547 15.71 4.46 -21.10
CA GLY A 547 14.46 5.06 -20.67
C GLY A 547 13.68 4.07 -19.79
N PRO A 548 12.45 4.39 -19.41
CA PRO A 548 11.52 3.40 -18.89
C PRO A 548 11.34 2.24 -19.88
N MET A 549 11.26 1.02 -19.36
CA MET A 549 10.95 -0.19 -20.14
C MET A 549 9.65 -0.79 -19.62
N GLU A 550 8.95 -1.56 -20.46
CA GLU A 550 7.74 -2.28 -20.05
C GLU A 550 8.11 -3.62 -19.41
N TRP A 551 7.71 -3.78 -18.15
CA TRP A 551 7.92 -4.97 -17.34
C TRP A 551 6.58 -5.61 -17.02
N CYS A 552 6.46 -6.92 -17.17
CA CYS A 552 5.36 -7.69 -16.61
C CYS A 552 5.87 -8.43 -15.38
N ILE A 553 5.48 -7.95 -14.21
CA ILE A 553 6.01 -8.42 -12.92
C ILE A 553 5.08 -9.47 -12.34
N ASP A 554 5.59 -10.69 -12.22
CA ASP A 554 4.99 -11.78 -11.43
C ASP A 554 5.65 -11.91 -10.06
#